data_AF-A0A084SZJ8-F1
#
_entry.id   AF-A0A084SZJ8-F1
#
_cell.length_a   1.000
_cell.length_b   1.000
_cell.length_c   1.000
_cell.angle_alpha   90.00
_cell.angle_beta   90.00
_cell.angle_gamma   90.00
#
_symmetry.space_group_name_H-M   'P 1'
#
loop_
_entity.id
_entity.type
_entity.pdbx_description
1 polymer ?
#
loop_
_entity_poly.entity_id
_entity_poly.type
_entity_poly.pdbx_seq_one_letter_code
_entity_poly.pdbx_strand_id
1 'polypeptide(L)'
;MRSTRAASRFRRLSRATLLCVALSLPASAAEPDDLPGVTTPTHQKLRKKAPELQRKVMGVLDGIKQTPQLADPRGVSVRSGLVIKSHPELGVTSAEATILLLPIRKSDRDTVVDKKTGRYHGVGEGNTIEIKVNDLERLKINTTQPDAIFYEPPQVGSHQGLPLYQVGGATPILVLTAKDRQLWRRITAKEYLERVIREGGPDGEAAKKQLGELAPGAGDKPACVPTRRGESVGSCQDSDPTYLVKLNTGYFNTKKPDAIQLVTVRLGAASHTRPSESYFKEHPRDPLTQAAKAYEQYDWKQLAALVE
;
A
#
# COMPACT_ATOMS: atom_id res chain seq x y z
N MET A 1 -1.17 -4.26 -25.26
CA MET A 1 -1.07 -4.60 -23.82
C MET A 1 -0.03 -5.70 -23.61
N ARG A 2 1.06 -5.43 -22.87
CA ARG A 2 2.12 -6.42 -22.59
C ARG A 2 1.77 -7.30 -21.38
N SER A 3 1.84 -8.61 -21.57
CA SER A 3 1.83 -9.74 -20.61
C SER A 3 0.60 -9.93 -19.71
N THR A 4 -0.38 -10.68 -20.20
CA THR A 4 -1.51 -11.29 -19.47
C THR A 4 -1.11 -12.52 -18.61
N ARG A 5 0.17 -12.92 -18.60
CA ARG A 5 0.60 -14.18 -17.95
C ARG A 5 0.99 -14.07 -16.48
N ALA A 6 1.00 -12.87 -15.90
CA ALA A 6 1.47 -12.67 -14.51
C ALA A 6 0.38 -12.85 -13.44
N ALA A 7 -0.91 -12.76 -13.79
CA ALA A 7 -1.99 -12.71 -12.80
C ALA A 7 -2.37 -14.08 -12.20
N SER A 8 -2.16 -15.19 -12.91
CA SER A 8 -2.69 -16.51 -12.53
C SER A 8 -1.74 -17.43 -11.76
N ARG A 9 -0.45 -17.08 -11.62
CA ARG A 9 0.56 -17.98 -10.99
C ARG A 9 0.80 -17.78 -9.50
N PHE A 10 0.12 -16.84 -8.84
CA PHE A 10 0.47 -16.44 -7.46
C PHE A 10 -0.44 -16.96 -6.34
N ARG A 11 -1.47 -17.78 -6.61
CA ARG A 11 -2.46 -18.16 -5.58
C ARG A 11 -2.59 -19.65 -5.33
N ARG A 12 -1.49 -20.27 -4.91
CA ARG A 12 -1.50 -21.48 -4.07
C ARG A 12 -0.47 -21.32 -2.97
N LEU A 13 -0.88 -20.72 -1.84
CA LEU A 13 -0.27 -20.80 -0.52
C LEU A 13 -1.11 -19.94 0.43
N SER A 14 -2.15 -20.53 1.00
CA SER A 14 -2.90 -19.94 2.11
C SER A 14 -2.82 -20.88 3.30
N ARG A 15 -2.52 -20.30 4.47
CA ARG A 15 -2.19 -20.91 5.78
C ARG A 15 -0.71 -21.19 6.03
N ALA A 16 0.12 -20.19 5.82
CA ALA A 16 1.25 -19.91 6.72
C ALA A 16 1.56 -18.41 6.60
N THR A 17 2.11 -17.89 7.69
CA THR A 17 2.56 -16.52 7.97
C THR A 17 3.00 -15.72 6.73
N LEU A 18 2.69 -14.42 6.76
CA LEU A 18 3.30 -13.37 5.92
C LEU A 18 4.78 -13.71 5.61
N LEU A 19 5.14 -13.64 4.33
CA LEU A 19 6.48 -13.87 3.75
C LEU A 19 6.89 -15.32 3.43
N CYS A 20 6.47 -15.79 2.25
CA CYS A 20 7.24 -16.77 1.50
C CYS A 20 7.23 -16.41 0.02
N VAL A 21 8.33 -15.85 -0.47
CA VAL A 21 8.55 -15.76 -1.93
C VAL A 21 10.02 -16.06 -2.25
N ALA A 22 10.21 -16.79 -3.35
CA ALA A 22 11.43 -17.46 -3.77
C ALA A 22 12.69 -16.59 -3.91
N LEU A 23 13.83 -17.29 -3.71
CA LEU A 23 15.21 -16.82 -3.53
C LEU A 23 15.86 -16.26 -4.79
N SER A 24 16.43 -15.06 -4.64
CA SER A 24 17.64 -14.64 -5.34
C SER A 24 18.44 -13.79 -4.35
N LEU A 25 19.57 -14.32 -3.88
CA LEU A 25 20.48 -13.63 -2.95
C LEU A 25 21.36 -12.65 -3.73
N PRO A 26 21.42 -11.37 -3.30
CA PRO A 26 22.73 -10.73 -3.24
C PRO A 26 22.96 -9.95 -1.94
N ALA A 27 24.26 -9.80 -1.64
CA ALA A 27 24.90 -8.99 -0.61
C ALA A 27 24.38 -9.16 0.83
N SER A 28 25.17 -9.87 1.64
CA SER A 28 25.17 -9.73 3.10
C SER A 28 25.26 -8.24 3.44
N ALA A 29 24.12 -7.60 3.69
CA ALA A 29 24.10 -6.31 4.33
C ALA A 29 24.66 -6.55 5.73
N ALA A 30 25.85 -5.99 6.01
CA ALA A 30 26.47 -6.10 7.32
C ALA A 30 25.44 -5.74 8.40
N GLU A 31 25.27 -6.64 9.37
CA GLU A 31 24.29 -6.46 10.44
C GLU A 31 24.57 -5.15 11.18
N PRO A 32 23.55 -4.36 11.53
CA PRO A 32 23.76 -3.14 12.29
C PRO A 32 24.37 -3.42 13.67
N ASP A 33 25.17 -2.48 14.16
CA ASP A 33 25.78 -2.58 15.48
C ASP A 33 24.74 -2.43 16.59
N ASP A 34 24.84 -3.19 17.67
CA ASP A 34 23.89 -3.13 18.80
C ASP A 34 24.01 -1.86 19.66
N LEU A 35 23.62 -0.73 19.09
CA LEU A 35 23.77 0.58 19.70
C LEU A 35 22.43 1.27 19.84
N PRO A 36 22.23 2.05 20.92
CA PRO A 36 20.99 2.77 21.15
C PRO A 36 20.86 3.87 20.09
N GLY A 37 19.81 3.83 19.29
CA GLY A 37 19.57 4.81 18.25
C GLY A 37 18.68 5.96 18.70
N VAL A 38 18.86 7.13 18.10
CA VAL A 38 18.01 8.30 18.34
C VAL A 38 16.68 8.15 17.62
N THR A 39 15.59 8.59 18.24
CA THR A 39 14.30 8.83 17.56
C THR A 39 14.13 10.33 17.33
N THR A 40 14.15 10.78 16.08
CA THR A 40 13.96 12.19 15.72
C THR A 40 12.68 12.41 14.91
N PRO A 41 11.94 13.51 15.16
CA PRO A 41 11.02 14.02 14.17
C PRO A 41 11.83 14.62 13.01
N THR A 42 11.49 14.26 11.78
CA THR A 42 11.91 14.99 10.60
C THR A 42 11.23 16.36 10.65
N HIS A 43 11.99 17.45 10.50
CA HIS A 43 11.46 18.82 10.51
C HIS A 43 10.20 18.93 9.64
N GLN A 44 9.06 19.02 10.30
CA GLN A 44 7.78 19.11 9.64
C GLN A 44 7.69 20.50 9.00
N LYS A 45 7.58 20.56 7.67
CA LYS A 45 7.03 21.77 7.03
C LYS A 45 5.54 21.81 7.33
N LEU A 46 5.22 22.18 8.56
CA LEU A 46 3.87 22.36 9.07
C LEU A 46 3.23 23.50 8.28
N ARG A 47 2.37 23.16 7.33
CA ARG A 47 1.38 24.10 6.82
C ARG A 47 0.19 24.02 7.75
N LYS A 48 -0.34 25.16 8.22
CA LYS A 48 -1.55 25.27 9.07
C LYS A 48 -2.85 24.74 8.42
N LYS A 49 -2.75 23.98 7.33
CA LYS A 49 -3.89 23.45 6.57
C LYS A 49 -4.20 22.06 7.14
N ALA A 50 -5.41 21.83 7.63
CA ALA A 50 -5.90 20.58 8.24
C ALA A 50 -5.32 20.19 9.63
N PRO A 51 -5.49 21.03 10.68
CA PRO A 51 -4.95 20.75 12.02
C PRO A 51 -5.53 19.48 12.66
N GLU A 52 -6.76 19.11 12.34
CA GLU A 52 -7.38 17.89 12.87
C GLU A 52 -6.78 16.63 12.25
N LEU A 53 -6.66 16.59 10.92
CA LEU A 53 -5.99 15.51 10.20
C LEU A 53 -4.56 15.33 10.71
N GLN A 54 -3.82 16.43 10.83
CA GLN A 54 -2.46 16.43 11.35
C GLN A 54 -2.40 15.78 12.75
N ARG A 55 -3.26 16.20 13.67
CA ARG A 55 -3.29 15.68 15.05
C ARG A 55 -3.56 14.18 15.06
N LYS A 56 -4.55 13.72 14.28
CA LYS A 56 -4.91 12.30 14.18
C LYS A 56 -3.73 11.47 13.65
N VAL A 57 -3.10 11.91 12.56
CA VAL A 57 -1.98 11.18 11.93
C VAL A 57 -0.71 11.24 12.79
N MET A 58 -0.44 12.35 13.48
CA MET A 58 0.65 12.43 14.46
C MET A 58 0.43 11.46 15.63
N GLY A 59 -0.80 11.36 16.15
CA GLY A 59 -1.12 10.38 17.20
C GLY A 59 -0.85 8.94 16.76
N VAL A 60 -1.11 8.62 15.49
CA VAL A 60 -0.78 7.31 14.90
C VAL A 60 0.75 7.10 14.84
N LEU A 61 1.50 8.09 14.34
CA LEU A 61 2.96 8.02 14.30
C LEU A 61 3.56 7.83 15.69
N ASP A 62 3.05 8.54 16.69
CA ASP A 62 3.52 8.43 18.07
C ASP A 62 3.15 7.08 18.68
N GLY A 63 1.96 6.56 18.39
CA GLY A 63 1.56 5.20 18.77
C GLY A 63 2.48 4.12 18.18
N ILE A 64 2.89 4.25 16.92
CA ILE A 64 3.83 3.30 16.31
C ILE A 64 5.22 3.41 16.96
N LYS A 65 5.71 4.62 17.27
CA LYS A 65 6.98 4.80 18.00
C LYS A 65 6.95 4.21 19.41
N GLN A 66 5.78 4.05 20.02
CA GLN A 66 5.62 3.43 21.33
C GLN A 66 5.62 1.89 21.27
N THR A 67 5.68 1.28 20.08
CA THR A 67 5.86 -0.17 19.95
C THR A 67 7.20 -0.60 20.55
N PRO A 68 7.28 -1.80 21.16
CA PRO A 68 8.50 -2.27 21.82
C PRO A 68 9.79 -2.14 21.00
N GLN A 69 9.73 -2.30 19.68
CA GLN A 69 10.90 -2.17 18.81
C GLN A 69 11.37 -0.73 18.59
N LEU A 70 10.47 0.25 18.69
CA LEU A 70 10.75 1.65 18.35
C LEU A 70 10.77 2.58 19.56
N ALA A 71 10.32 2.10 20.73
CA ALA A 71 10.35 2.88 21.97
C ALA A 71 11.79 3.06 22.49
N ASP A 72 12.62 2.02 22.35
CA ASP A 72 14.06 2.07 22.60
C ASP A 72 14.83 1.40 21.46
N PRO A 73 14.95 2.05 20.29
CA PRO A 73 15.46 1.40 19.10
C PRO A 73 16.95 1.06 19.26
N ARG A 74 17.31 -0.17 18.91
CA ARG A 74 18.70 -0.67 18.92
C ARG A 74 19.11 -1.17 17.54
N GLY A 75 20.32 -0.86 17.13
CA GLY A 75 20.81 -1.13 15.77
C GLY A 75 20.26 -0.20 14.70
N VAL A 76 19.26 0.60 15.03
CA VAL A 76 18.64 1.56 14.12
C VAL A 76 18.36 2.87 14.81
N SER A 77 18.43 3.96 14.06
CA SER A 77 17.83 5.24 14.46
C SER A 77 16.51 5.44 13.71
N VAL A 78 15.55 6.10 14.35
CA VAL A 78 14.19 6.27 13.83
C VAL A 78 13.97 7.72 13.45
N ARG A 79 13.57 7.97 12.20
CA ARG A 79 13.12 9.29 11.73
C ARG A 79 11.65 9.22 11.39
N SER A 80 10.88 10.23 11.77
CA SER A 80 9.44 10.28 11.47
C SER A 80 9.04 11.55 10.75
N GLY A 81 8.33 11.45 9.62
CA GLY A 81 7.89 12.57 8.81
C GLY A 81 6.39 12.58 8.62
N LEU A 82 5.83 13.79 8.43
CA LEU A 82 4.45 14.00 8.03
C LEU A 82 4.42 15.11 6.96
N VAL A 83 3.79 14.81 5.83
CA VAL A 83 3.55 15.75 4.74
C VAL A 83 2.05 15.79 4.49
N ILE A 84 1.47 16.99 4.41
CA ILE A 84 0.05 17.20 4.15
C ILE A 84 -0.10 17.96 2.83
N LYS A 85 -0.97 17.47 1.94
CA LYS A 85 -1.23 18.04 0.62
C LYS A 85 -2.74 18.15 0.41
N SER A 86 -3.19 19.15 -0.33
CA SER A 86 -4.59 19.26 -0.76
C SER A 86 -4.72 18.66 -2.16
N HIS A 87 -5.79 17.90 -2.38
CA HIS A 87 -6.21 17.34 -3.67
C HIS A 87 -7.56 17.94 -4.08
N PRO A 88 -7.55 19.15 -4.70
CA PRO A 88 -8.78 19.82 -5.11
C PRO A 88 -9.67 18.97 -6.02
N GLU A 89 -9.06 18.12 -6.86
CA GLU A 89 -9.75 17.24 -7.79
C GLU A 89 -10.58 16.15 -7.12
N LEU A 90 -10.22 15.77 -5.88
CA LEU A 90 -10.95 14.82 -5.05
C LEU A 90 -11.74 15.51 -3.93
N GLY A 91 -11.56 16.83 -3.75
CA GLY A 91 -12.15 17.58 -2.64
C GLY A 91 -11.68 17.11 -1.26
N VAL A 92 -10.45 16.62 -1.14
CA VAL A 92 -9.88 16.12 0.13
C VAL A 92 -8.47 16.62 0.38
N THR A 93 -8.05 16.56 1.64
CA THR A 93 -6.68 16.71 2.09
C THR A 93 -6.08 15.33 2.28
N SER A 94 -4.92 15.08 1.68
CA SER A 94 -4.12 13.88 1.89
C SER A 94 -2.99 14.11 2.88
N ALA A 95 -2.55 13.03 3.49
CA ALA A 95 -1.36 13.02 4.34
C ALA A 95 -0.48 11.81 4.02
N GLU A 96 0.83 12.03 4.04
CA GLU A 96 1.84 11.00 3.95
C GLU A 96 2.68 11.04 5.22
N ALA A 97 2.56 9.98 6.01
CA ALA A 97 3.29 9.75 7.24
C ALA A 97 4.32 8.64 7.00
N THR A 98 5.56 8.87 7.43
CA THR A 98 6.65 7.92 7.23
C THR A 98 7.39 7.72 8.55
N ILE A 99 7.70 6.47 8.88
CA ILE A 99 8.69 6.11 9.89
C ILE A 99 9.83 5.43 9.14
N LEU A 100 11.01 6.04 9.15
CA LEU A 100 12.21 5.57 8.48
C LEU A 100 13.21 5.05 9.52
N LEU A 101 13.63 3.81 9.37
CA LEU A 101 14.60 3.16 10.24
C LEU A 101 15.94 3.09 9.50
N LEU A 102 16.91 3.85 10.00
CA LEU A 102 18.26 3.92 9.43
C LEU A 102 19.22 3.05 10.24
N PRO A 103 19.96 2.13 9.61
CA PRO A 103 20.90 1.26 10.32
C PRO A 103 22.03 2.07 10.96
N ILE A 104 22.51 1.61 12.12
CA ILE A 104 23.66 2.19 12.82
C ILE A 104 24.87 1.31 12.57
N ARG A 105 25.95 1.92 12.06
CA ARG A 105 27.23 1.25 11.81
C ARG A 105 28.37 2.15 12.27
N LYS A 106 29.10 1.76 13.31
CA LYS A 106 30.28 2.47 13.85
C LYS A 106 31.40 2.59 12.83
N SER A 107 31.51 1.63 11.93
CA SER A 107 32.48 1.68 10.83
C SER A 107 32.13 2.75 9.79
N ASP A 108 30.88 3.19 9.74
CA ASP A 108 30.43 4.26 8.86
C ASP A 108 30.75 5.62 9.48
N ARG A 109 31.46 6.47 8.72
CA ARG A 109 31.91 7.80 9.16
C ARG A 109 30.74 8.77 9.34
N ASP A 110 29.62 8.53 8.68
CA ASP A 110 28.45 9.39 8.75
C ASP A 110 27.54 9.03 9.94
N THR A 111 27.80 7.92 10.63
CA THR A 111 27.12 7.57 11.89
C THR A 111 27.56 8.54 13.00
N VAL A 112 26.65 9.40 13.44
CA VAL A 112 26.94 10.44 14.44
C VAL A 112 26.37 10.05 15.81
N VAL A 113 27.12 10.31 16.89
CA VAL A 113 26.61 10.21 18.26
C VAL A 113 26.04 11.55 18.72
N ASP A 114 24.82 11.54 19.25
CA ASP A 114 24.29 12.66 20.02
C ASP A 114 25.03 12.74 21.35
N LYS A 115 25.88 13.76 21.48
CA LYS A 115 26.73 13.97 22.66
C LYS A 115 25.94 14.12 23.97
N LYS A 116 24.67 14.52 23.92
CA LYS A 116 23.86 14.71 25.14
C LYS A 116 23.25 13.40 25.63
N THR A 117 22.79 12.56 24.71
CA THR A 117 22.05 11.33 25.04
C THR A 117 22.90 10.07 24.92
N GLY A 118 24.06 10.14 24.28
CA GLY A 118 24.91 8.99 23.97
C GLY A 118 24.30 8.06 22.89
N ARG A 119 23.19 8.46 22.27
CA ARG A 119 22.48 7.68 21.25
C ARG A 119 23.00 8.01 19.85
N TYR A 120 22.83 7.09 18.92
CA TYR A 120 23.41 7.17 17.58
C TYR A 120 22.39 7.55 16.51
N HIS A 121 22.81 8.35 15.55
CA HIS A 121 22.13 8.60 14.29
C HIS A 121 22.68 7.65 13.24
N GLY A 122 21.83 6.75 12.74
CA GLY A 122 22.13 5.88 11.62
C GLY A 122 22.08 6.62 10.27
N VAL A 123 22.61 5.97 9.25
CA VAL A 123 22.80 6.53 7.90
C VAL A 123 22.55 5.49 6.82
N GLY A 124 22.59 5.93 5.55
CA GLY A 124 22.35 5.08 4.38
C GLY A 124 20.88 4.89 4.04
N GLU A 125 20.60 3.82 3.29
CA GLU A 125 19.25 3.41 2.96
C GLU A 125 18.58 2.78 4.19
N GLY A 126 17.31 3.13 4.42
CA GLY A 126 16.54 2.63 5.56
C GLY A 126 15.22 2.02 5.12
N ASN A 127 14.66 1.18 5.97
CA ASN A 127 13.33 0.61 5.75
C ASN A 127 12.25 1.54 6.31
N THR A 128 11.08 1.57 5.68
CA THR A 128 10.01 2.51 6.02
C THR A 128 8.72 1.82 6.42
N ILE A 129 8.00 2.41 7.37
CA ILE A 129 6.56 2.23 7.51
C ILE A 129 5.93 3.46 6.90
N GLU A 130 5.21 3.29 5.80
CA GLU A 130 4.56 4.36 5.07
C GLU A 130 3.05 4.27 5.25
N ILE A 131 2.45 5.36 5.70
CA ILE A 131 1.02 5.52 5.91
C ILE A 131 0.57 6.66 5.00
N LYS A 132 -0.28 6.33 4.03
CA LYS A 132 -0.88 7.28 3.11
C LYS A 132 -2.37 7.42 3.41
N VAL A 133 -2.81 8.64 3.68
CA VAL A 133 -4.19 8.99 4.03
C VAL A 133 -4.81 9.80 2.89
N ASN A 134 -6.00 9.39 2.45
CA ASN A 134 -6.75 9.99 1.33
C ASN A 134 -5.91 10.14 0.04
N ASP A 135 -4.90 9.30 -0.12
CA ASP A 135 -3.99 9.33 -1.25
C ASP A 135 -4.17 8.05 -2.06
N LEU A 136 -4.57 8.23 -3.31
CA LEU A 136 -4.87 7.17 -4.26
C LEU A 136 -3.63 6.64 -5.00
N GLU A 137 -2.47 7.30 -4.87
CA GLU A 137 -1.24 6.94 -5.58
C GLU A 137 -0.81 5.50 -5.26
N ARG A 138 -0.98 5.07 -4.00
CA ARG A 138 -0.60 3.71 -3.57
C ARG A 138 -1.41 2.62 -4.28
N LEU A 139 -2.64 2.95 -4.66
CA LEU A 139 -3.55 2.07 -5.40
C LEU A 139 -3.34 2.15 -6.91
N LYS A 140 -2.36 2.95 -7.36
CA LYS A 140 -2.08 3.25 -8.77
C LYS A 140 -3.30 3.83 -9.51
N ILE A 141 -4.17 4.53 -8.78
CA ILE A 141 -5.31 5.22 -9.36
C ILE A 141 -4.87 6.64 -9.70
N ASN A 142 -4.90 6.96 -10.99
CA ASN A 142 -4.55 8.29 -11.47
C ASN A 142 -5.72 9.26 -11.24
N THR A 143 -5.53 10.26 -10.38
CA THR A 143 -6.58 11.24 -10.06
C THR A 143 -6.90 12.18 -11.23
N THR A 144 -6.02 12.28 -12.24
CA THR A 144 -6.28 13.07 -13.46
C THR A 144 -7.16 12.34 -14.47
N GLN A 145 -7.38 11.03 -14.28
CA GLN A 145 -8.25 10.19 -15.11
C GLN A 145 -9.19 9.37 -14.21
N PRO A 146 -10.15 10.02 -13.53
CA PRO A 146 -11.03 9.35 -12.55
C PRO A 146 -11.92 8.27 -13.19
N ASP A 147 -12.10 8.31 -14.50
CA ASP A 147 -12.83 7.30 -15.28
C ASP A 147 -11.95 6.14 -15.73
N ALA A 148 -10.64 6.15 -15.46
CA ALA A 148 -9.73 5.06 -15.82
C ALA A 148 -10.22 3.72 -15.27
N ILE A 149 -10.15 2.70 -16.12
CA ILE A 149 -10.46 1.31 -15.75
C ILE A 149 -9.16 0.63 -15.38
N PHE A 150 -9.19 -0.10 -14.27
CA PHE A 150 -8.06 -0.85 -13.77
C PHE A 150 -8.53 -2.19 -13.21
N TYR A 151 -7.58 -3.08 -12.97
CA TYR A 151 -7.85 -4.36 -12.33
C TYR A 151 -8.10 -4.14 -10.84
N GLU A 152 -9.19 -4.72 -10.32
CA GLU A 152 -9.44 -4.76 -8.88
C GLU A 152 -8.22 -5.40 -8.21
N PRO A 153 -7.51 -4.70 -7.32
CA PRO A 153 -6.39 -5.29 -6.61
C PRO A 153 -6.90 -6.52 -5.87
N PRO A 154 -6.25 -7.68 -5.99
CA PRO A 154 -6.73 -8.84 -5.29
C PRO A 154 -6.42 -8.77 -3.81
N GLN A 155 -7.40 -9.17 -3.00
CA GLN A 155 -7.18 -9.40 -1.59
C GLN A 155 -6.38 -10.70 -1.43
N VAL A 156 -5.18 -10.59 -0.87
CA VAL A 156 -4.24 -11.71 -0.70
C VAL A 156 -4.14 -12.20 0.74
N GLY A 157 -4.83 -11.54 1.66
CA GLY A 157 -4.88 -11.97 3.05
C GLY A 157 -5.58 -10.97 3.96
N SER A 158 -5.29 -11.10 5.26
CA SER A 158 -5.68 -10.13 6.27
C SER A 158 -4.57 -9.97 7.30
N HIS A 159 -4.53 -8.81 7.95
CA HIS A 159 -3.66 -8.52 9.08
C HIS A 159 -4.55 -7.94 10.19
N GLN A 160 -4.55 -8.57 11.37
CA GLN A 160 -5.44 -8.20 12.50
C GLN A 160 -6.94 -8.14 12.12
N GLY A 161 -7.36 -8.94 11.13
CA GLY A 161 -8.73 -8.96 10.59
C GLY A 161 -9.02 -7.88 9.53
N LEU A 162 -8.03 -7.05 9.16
CA LEU A 162 -8.14 -6.00 8.16
C LEU A 162 -7.56 -6.47 6.82
N PRO A 163 -8.11 -6.06 5.66
CA PRO A 163 -7.76 -6.65 4.38
C PRO A 163 -6.38 -6.21 3.85
N LEU A 164 -5.62 -7.19 3.34
CA LEU A 164 -4.36 -6.95 2.62
C LEU A 164 -4.58 -7.12 1.12
N TYR A 165 -4.18 -6.11 0.36
CA TYR A 165 -4.32 -6.07 -1.10
C TYR A 165 -2.96 -6.11 -1.79
N GLN A 166 -2.87 -6.86 -2.88
CA GLN A 166 -1.69 -6.89 -3.74
C GLN A 166 -1.81 -5.81 -4.82
N VAL A 167 -1.04 -4.73 -4.72
CA VAL A 167 -1.02 -3.67 -5.73
C VAL A 167 0.30 -3.67 -6.50
N GLY A 168 0.25 -4.07 -7.77
CA GLY A 168 1.46 -4.25 -8.59
C GLY A 168 2.34 -5.40 -8.07
N GLY A 169 3.67 -5.30 -8.26
CA GLY A 169 4.64 -6.32 -7.83
C GLY A 169 5.26 -6.10 -6.45
N ALA A 170 4.73 -5.15 -5.66
CA ALA A 170 5.27 -4.75 -4.36
C ALA A 170 4.76 -5.66 -3.21
N THR A 171 5.22 -5.40 -1.98
CA THR A 171 4.64 -5.99 -0.76
C THR A 171 3.13 -5.70 -0.68
N PRO A 172 2.29 -6.66 -0.25
CA PRO A 172 0.87 -6.39 0.01
C PRO A 172 0.70 -5.18 0.93
N ILE A 173 -0.29 -4.36 0.63
CA ILE A 173 -0.61 -3.16 1.40
C ILE A 173 -1.86 -3.42 2.23
N LEU A 174 -1.87 -2.88 3.45
CA LEU A 174 -3.09 -2.78 4.25
C LEU A 174 -3.94 -1.64 3.70
N VAL A 175 -5.22 -1.89 3.45
CA VAL A 175 -6.15 -0.87 2.97
C VAL A 175 -7.29 -0.76 3.98
N LEU A 176 -7.46 0.44 4.54
CA LEU A 176 -8.56 0.77 5.45
C LEU A 176 -9.48 1.74 4.73
N THR A 177 -10.76 1.39 4.67
CA THR A 177 -11.78 2.17 3.96
C THR A 177 -12.92 2.53 4.90
N ALA A 178 -13.59 3.64 4.62
CA ALA A 178 -14.86 3.99 5.28
C ALA A 178 -15.87 2.83 5.19
N LYS A 179 -16.49 2.46 6.32
CA LYS A 179 -17.29 1.22 6.46
C LYS A 179 -18.40 1.07 5.43
N ASP A 180 -19.03 2.17 5.04
CA ASP A 180 -20.21 2.16 4.18
C ASP A 180 -19.92 2.68 2.77
N ARG A 181 -18.64 2.77 2.37
CA ARG A 181 -18.26 3.28 1.06
C ARG A 181 -17.38 2.31 0.31
N GLN A 182 -17.83 1.99 -0.91
CA GLN A 182 -17.04 1.19 -1.84
C GLN A 182 -16.05 2.10 -2.57
N LEU A 183 -14.76 1.86 -2.35
CA LEU A 183 -13.68 2.58 -3.05
C LEU A 183 -13.69 2.30 -4.55
N TRP A 184 -13.94 1.05 -4.90
CA TRP A 184 -14.02 0.57 -6.27
C TRP A 184 -15.46 0.31 -6.66
N ARG A 185 -15.83 0.75 -7.86
CA ARG A 185 -17.07 0.33 -8.50
C ARG A 185 -16.72 -0.61 -9.65
N ARG A 186 -17.19 -1.85 -9.57
CA ARG A 186 -17.10 -2.81 -10.68
C ARG A 186 -17.87 -2.27 -11.88
N ILE A 187 -17.23 -2.25 -13.03
CA ILE A 187 -17.87 -1.84 -14.28
C ILE A 187 -18.60 -3.04 -14.88
N THR A 188 -19.65 -2.82 -15.65
CA THR A 188 -20.35 -3.92 -16.32
C THR A 188 -19.63 -4.31 -17.62
N ALA A 189 -19.89 -5.52 -18.12
CA ALA A 189 -19.36 -5.97 -19.40
C ALA A 189 -19.75 -5.02 -20.55
N LYS A 190 -21.00 -4.53 -20.53
CA LYS A 190 -21.49 -3.53 -21.49
C LYS A 190 -20.72 -2.22 -21.38
N GLU A 191 -20.57 -1.66 -20.16
CA GLU A 191 -19.84 -0.40 -19.93
C GLU A 191 -18.39 -0.49 -20.42
N TYR A 192 -17.72 -1.62 -20.19
CA TYR A 192 -16.38 -1.86 -20.69
C TYR A 192 -16.31 -1.89 -22.21
N LEU A 193 -17.16 -2.70 -22.85
CA LEU A 193 -17.14 -2.88 -24.30
C LEU A 193 -17.50 -1.58 -25.03
N GLU A 194 -18.51 -0.84 -24.57
CA GLU A 194 -18.87 0.47 -25.14
C GLU A 194 -17.72 1.47 -25.08
N ARG A 195 -16.92 1.46 -24.00
CA ARG A 195 -15.73 2.30 -23.91
C ARG A 195 -14.68 1.88 -24.94
N VAL A 196 -14.36 0.60 -25.06
CA VAL A 196 -13.37 0.10 -26.03
C VAL A 196 -13.80 0.43 -27.46
N ILE A 197 -15.10 0.31 -27.76
CA ILE A 197 -15.69 0.71 -29.05
C ILE A 197 -15.45 2.21 -29.31
N ARG A 198 -15.66 3.06 -28.31
CA ARG A 198 -15.46 4.52 -28.41
C ARG A 198 -13.99 4.92 -28.56
N GLU A 199 -13.07 4.21 -27.90
CA GLU A 199 -11.62 4.43 -28.02
C GLU A 199 -11.08 4.00 -29.40
N GLY A 200 -11.76 3.06 -30.07
CA GLY A 200 -11.52 2.70 -31.47
C GLY A 200 -10.34 1.74 -31.70
N GLY A 201 -9.90 1.63 -32.95
CA GLY A 201 -8.83 0.71 -33.36
C GLY A 201 -9.26 -0.75 -33.53
N PRO A 202 -8.30 -1.69 -33.71
CA PRO A 202 -8.59 -3.12 -33.92
C PRO A 202 -9.39 -3.76 -32.78
N ASP A 203 -9.15 -3.30 -31.55
CA ASP A 203 -9.85 -3.79 -30.36
C ASP A 203 -11.31 -3.31 -30.30
N GLY A 204 -11.62 -2.15 -30.91
CA GLY A 204 -12.98 -1.61 -30.99
C GLY A 204 -13.93 -2.44 -31.85
N GLU A 205 -13.46 -2.94 -33.00
CA GLU A 205 -14.27 -3.82 -33.87
C GLU A 205 -14.49 -5.19 -33.22
N ALA A 206 -13.48 -5.73 -32.54
CA ALA A 206 -13.64 -6.95 -31.74
C ALA A 206 -14.65 -6.75 -30.60
N ALA A 207 -14.63 -5.59 -29.93
CA ALA A 207 -15.58 -5.25 -28.88
C ALA A 207 -17.02 -5.08 -29.40
N LYS A 208 -17.24 -4.50 -30.59
CA LYS A 208 -18.57 -4.43 -31.24
C LYS A 208 -19.14 -5.82 -31.46
N LYS A 209 -18.34 -6.72 -32.03
CA LYS A 209 -18.73 -8.12 -32.26
C LYS A 209 -19.12 -8.79 -30.95
N GLN A 210 -18.25 -8.69 -29.95
CA GLN A 210 -18.48 -9.31 -28.65
C GLN A 210 -19.74 -8.76 -27.96
N LEU A 211 -19.99 -7.44 -28.05
CA LEU A 211 -21.20 -6.81 -27.50
C LEU A 211 -22.48 -7.36 -28.16
N GLY A 212 -22.46 -7.61 -29.46
CA GLY A 212 -23.58 -8.21 -30.20
C GLY A 212 -23.79 -9.71 -29.91
N GLU A 213 -22.76 -10.41 -29.44
CA GLU A 213 -22.78 -11.83 -29.09
C GLU A 213 -23.08 -12.10 -27.61
N LEU A 214 -23.20 -11.06 -26.77
CA LEU A 214 -23.55 -11.23 -25.36
C LEU A 214 -24.95 -11.83 -25.21
N ALA A 215 -25.06 -12.88 -24.41
CA ALA A 215 -26.35 -13.40 -23.99
C ALA A 215 -27.19 -12.32 -23.28
N PRO A 216 -28.53 -12.38 -23.35
CA PRO A 216 -29.41 -11.44 -22.64
C PRO A 216 -29.04 -11.31 -21.15
N GLY A 217 -28.89 -10.08 -20.67
CA GLY A 217 -28.51 -9.78 -19.28
C GLY A 217 -27.02 -10.05 -18.93
N ALA A 218 -26.20 -10.59 -19.84
CA ALA A 218 -24.77 -10.75 -19.60
C ALA A 218 -24.04 -9.39 -19.61
N GLY A 219 -24.56 -8.41 -20.37
CA GLY A 219 -24.01 -7.05 -20.41
C GLY A 219 -24.06 -6.30 -19.08
N ASP A 220 -25.02 -6.65 -18.21
CA ASP A 220 -25.22 -5.99 -16.91
C ASP A 220 -24.39 -6.64 -15.78
N LYS A 221 -23.77 -7.79 -16.06
CA LYS A 221 -22.88 -8.45 -15.11
C LYS A 221 -21.55 -7.69 -15.00
N PRO A 222 -20.87 -7.75 -13.85
CA PRO A 222 -19.52 -7.20 -13.71
C PRO A 222 -18.58 -7.72 -14.79
N ALA A 223 -17.74 -6.84 -15.32
CA ALA A 223 -16.69 -7.19 -16.24
C ALA A 223 -15.51 -7.81 -15.50
N CYS A 224 -14.95 -8.87 -16.07
CA CYS A 224 -13.76 -9.55 -15.55
C CYS A 224 -12.72 -9.70 -16.65
N VAL A 225 -11.45 -9.79 -16.25
CA VAL A 225 -10.33 -10.07 -17.15
C VAL A 225 -10.48 -11.49 -17.71
N PRO A 226 -10.54 -11.67 -19.04
CA PRO A 226 -10.54 -12.99 -19.65
C PRO A 226 -9.24 -13.73 -19.29
N THR A 227 -9.34 -14.96 -18.79
CA THR A 227 -8.16 -15.77 -18.42
C THR A 227 -7.77 -16.74 -19.53
N ARG A 228 -8.69 -17.05 -20.45
CA ARG A 228 -8.45 -17.87 -21.64
C ARG A 228 -8.63 -17.10 -22.93
N ARG A 229 -7.92 -17.54 -23.97
CA ARG A 229 -8.06 -16.98 -25.31
C ARG A 229 -9.45 -17.29 -25.85
N GLY A 230 -10.18 -16.26 -26.29
CA GLY A 230 -11.55 -16.40 -26.81
C GLY A 230 -12.65 -16.28 -25.76
N GLU A 231 -12.31 -16.09 -24.48
CA GLU A 231 -13.31 -15.75 -23.46
C GLU A 231 -13.81 -14.32 -23.61
N SER A 232 -15.11 -14.14 -23.37
CA SER A 232 -15.75 -12.83 -23.35
C SER A 232 -15.55 -12.15 -22.00
N VAL A 233 -15.29 -10.84 -22.04
CA VAL A 233 -15.41 -9.96 -20.87
C VAL A 233 -16.81 -10.13 -20.25
N GLY A 234 -16.86 -10.50 -18.97
CA GLY A 234 -18.09 -10.72 -18.20
C GLY A 234 -18.39 -12.18 -17.84
N SER A 235 -17.68 -13.16 -18.42
CA SER A 235 -17.81 -14.57 -18.03
C SER A 235 -16.99 -14.90 -16.78
N CYS A 236 -17.22 -14.19 -15.67
CA CYS A 236 -16.52 -14.30 -14.37
C CYS A 236 -16.67 -15.68 -13.68
N GLN A 237 -16.48 -16.77 -14.42
CA GLN A 237 -16.73 -18.17 -14.04
C GLN A 237 -15.55 -18.80 -13.31
N ASP A 238 -14.40 -18.13 -13.27
CA ASP A 238 -13.27 -18.55 -12.43
C ASP A 238 -13.63 -18.43 -10.95
N SER A 239 -13.02 -19.26 -10.10
CA SER A 239 -13.25 -19.24 -8.65
C SER A 239 -12.76 -17.97 -7.96
N ASP A 240 -11.95 -17.16 -8.65
CA ASP A 240 -11.34 -15.92 -8.14
C ASP A 240 -11.12 -14.94 -9.30
N PRO A 241 -12.21 -14.40 -9.88
CA PRO A 241 -12.14 -13.58 -11.07
C PRO A 241 -11.50 -12.21 -10.74
N THR A 242 -10.62 -11.73 -11.62
CA THR A 242 -10.13 -10.36 -11.52
C THR A 242 -11.12 -9.43 -12.18
N TYR A 243 -11.82 -8.62 -11.38
CA TYR A 243 -12.80 -7.67 -11.91
C TYR A 243 -12.13 -6.43 -12.50
N LEU A 244 -12.81 -5.85 -13.49
CA LEU A 244 -12.51 -4.51 -13.96
C LEU A 244 -13.29 -3.50 -13.11
N VAL A 245 -12.59 -2.52 -12.58
CA VAL A 245 -13.15 -1.50 -11.69
C VAL A 245 -12.75 -0.11 -12.15
N LYS A 246 -13.52 0.88 -11.72
CA LYS A 246 -13.14 2.30 -11.72
C LYS A 246 -13.23 2.87 -10.31
N LEU A 247 -12.61 4.02 -10.08
CA LEU A 247 -12.80 4.76 -8.83
C LEU A 247 -14.29 5.09 -8.66
N ASN A 248 -14.85 4.83 -7.49
CA ASN A 248 -16.14 5.37 -7.15
C ASN A 248 -15.97 6.87 -6.82
N THR A 249 -16.36 7.75 -7.73
CA THR A 249 -16.18 9.20 -7.57
C THR A 249 -16.92 9.78 -6.36
N GLY A 250 -17.95 9.09 -5.86
CA GLY A 250 -18.65 9.44 -4.62
C GLY A 250 -18.00 8.90 -3.34
N TYR A 251 -16.84 8.25 -3.42
CA TYR A 251 -16.18 7.66 -2.25
C TYR A 251 -15.74 8.73 -1.25
N PHE A 252 -15.10 9.81 -1.73
CA PHE A 252 -14.67 10.90 -0.87
C PHE A 252 -15.82 11.87 -0.57
N ASN A 253 -16.06 12.11 0.71
CA ASN A 253 -16.97 13.12 1.21
C ASN A 253 -16.31 14.49 1.16
N THR A 254 -16.60 15.23 0.08
CA THR A 254 -16.07 16.57 -0.17
C THR A 254 -16.55 17.62 0.85
N LYS A 255 -17.60 17.31 1.64
CA LYS A 255 -18.04 18.18 2.76
C LYS A 255 -17.13 18.07 3.98
N LYS A 256 -16.29 17.03 4.05
CA LYS A 256 -15.31 16.80 5.11
C LYS A 256 -13.92 16.57 4.51
N PRO A 257 -13.31 17.61 3.91
CA PRO A 257 -12.04 17.46 3.19
C PRO A 257 -10.89 16.96 4.08
N ASP A 258 -10.93 17.27 5.38
CA ASP A 258 -9.87 16.91 6.33
C ASP A 258 -10.15 15.60 7.10
N ALA A 259 -11.27 14.92 6.84
CA ALA A 259 -11.55 13.62 7.44
C ALA A 259 -10.64 12.52 6.88
N ILE A 260 -10.29 11.54 7.70
CA ILE A 260 -9.59 10.32 7.26
C ILE A 260 -10.66 9.41 6.64
N GLN A 261 -10.55 9.10 5.35
CA GLN A 261 -11.58 8.35 4.62
C GLN A 261 -10.99 7.11 3.93
N LEU A 262 -9.72 7.19 3.54
CA LEU A 262 -8.92 6.08 3.03
C LEU A 262 -7.57 6.08 3.72
N VAL A 263 -7.09 4.91 4.12
CA VAL A 263 -5.71 4.73 4.57
C VAL A 263 -5.09 3.55 3.85
N THR A 264 -3.86 3.72 3.36
CA THR A 264 -3.02 2.63 2.91
C THR A 264 -1.74 2.57 3.74
N VAL A 265 -1.36 1.38 4.17
CA VAL A 265 -0.11 1.16 4.94
C VAL A 265 0.76 0.15 4.21
N ARG A 266 2.06 0.45 4.10
CA ARG A 266 3.05 -0.44 3.51
C ARG A 266 4.34 -0.45 4.33
N LEU A 267 4.96 -1.61 4.39
CA LEU A 267 6.38 -1.74 4.70
C LEU A 267 7.20 -1.51 3.43
N GLY A 268 7.88 -0.36 3.35
CA GLY A 268 8.85 -0.07 2.32
C GLY A 268 10.17 -0.78 2.65
N ALA A 269 10.59 -1.68 1.77
CA ALA A 269 11.91 -2.30 1.86
C ALA A 269 12.91 -1.49 1.05
N ALA A 270 14.04 -1.10 1.65
CA ALA A 270 15.20 -0.58 0.91
C ALA A 270 15.85 -1.70 0.08
N SER A 271 15.77 -2.94 0.57
CA SER A 271 16.36 -4.09 -0.11
C SER A 271 15.41 -4.70 -1.14
N HIS A 272 15.98 -5.12 -2.28
CA HIS A 272 15.32 -5.97 -3.28
C HIS A 272 15.11 -7.43 -2.81
N THR A 273 15.67 -7.80 -1.65
CA THR A 273 15.47 -9.14 -1.08
C THR A 273 14.11 -9.25 -0.42
N ARG A 274 13.46 -10.39 -0.64
CA ARG A 274 12.24 -10.77 0.07
C ARG A 274 12.67 -11.57 1.29
N PRO A 275 12.65 -11.01 2.50
CA PRO A 275 13.14 -11.71 3.67
C PRO A 275 12.27 -12.95 3.95
N SER A 276 12.90 -14.02 4.42
CA SER A 276 12.22 -15.22 4.91
C SER A 276 11.95 -15.11 6.41
N GLU A 277 11.17 -16.02 6.97
CA GLU A 277 11.05 -16.14 8.44
C GLU A 277 12.41 -16.37 9.12
N SER A 278 13.32 -17.14 8.49
CA SER A 278 14.67 -17.34 9.00
C SER A 278 15.48 -16.05 9.02
N TYR A 279 15.34 -15.19 8.01
CA TYR A 279 16.01 -13.89 7.96
C TYR A 279 15.66 -13.02 9.18
N PHE A 280 14.38 -12.93 9.56
CA PHE A 280 13.97 -12.13 10.71
C PHE A 280 14.48 -12.69 12.05
N LYS A 281 14.74 -14.00 12.13
CA LYS A 281 15.34 -14.65 13.30
C LYS A 281 16.84 -14.42 13.37
N GLU A 282 17.52 -14.50 12.22
CA GLU A 282 18.97 -14.35 12.08
C GLU A 282 19.42 -12.89 12.17
N HIS A 283 18.57 -11.95 11.75
CA HIS A 283 18.88 -10.52 11.72
C HIS A 283 17.87 -9.70 12.54
N PRO A 284 17.79 -9.90 13.86
CA PRO A 284 16.80 -9.25 14.70
C PRO A 284 16.94 -7.72 14.75
N ARG A 285 18.13 -7.18 14.47
CA ARG A 285 18.45 -5.74 14.49
C ARG A 285 18.38 -5.08 13.12
N ASP A 286 18.14 -5.84 12.06
CA ASP A 286 18.00 -5.27 10.72
C ASP A 286 16.81 -4.29 10.68
N PRO A 287 16.92 -3.14 9.99
CA PRO A 287 15.83 -2.16 9.96
C PRO A 287 14.52 -2.71 9.39
N LEU A 288 14.57 -3.70 8.48
CA LEU A 288 13.37 -4.34 7.95
C LEU A 288 12.71 -5.21 9.01
N THR A 289 13.50 -5.97 9.78
CA THR A 289 13.00 -6.77 10.91
C THR A 289 12.35 -5.88 11.97
N GLN A 290 13.00 -4.78 12.32
CA GLN A 290 12.50 -3.81 13.29
C GLN A 290 11.20 -3.15 12.81
N ALA A 291 11.13 -2.74 11.53
CA ALA A 291 9.93 -2.16 10.94
C ALA A 291 8.76 -3.17 10.86
N ALA A 292 9.04 -4.41 10.46
CA ALA A 292 8.04 -5.47 10.37
C ALA A 292 7.43 -5.79 11.74
N LYS A 293 8.26 -5.96 12.77
CA LYS A 293 7.79 -6.19 14.14
C LYS A 293 6.99 -5.01 14.68
N ALA A 294 7.44 -3.77 14.47
CA ALA A 294 6.67 -2.59 14.86
C ALA A 294 5.31 -2.53 14.16
N TYR A 295 5.27 -2.86 12.87
CA TYR A 295 4.04 -2.97 12.10
C TYR A 295 3.12 -4.06 12.64
N GLU A 296 3.63 -5.24 12.99
CA GLU A 296 2.82 -6.33 13.55
C GLU A 296 2.27 -6.03 14.94
N GLN A 297 3.04 -5.31 15.76
CA GLN A 297 2.72 -4.97 17.14
C GLN A 297 1.75 -3.79 17.28
N TYR A 298 1.74 -2.88 16.31
CA TYR A 298 0.83 -1.74 16.34
C TYR A 298 -0.63 -2.18 16.11
N ASP A 299 -1.56 -1.68 16.92
CA ASP A 299 -2.99 -1.97 16.78
C ASP A 299 -3.61 -1.13 15.65
N TRP A 300 -3.65 -1.70 14.44
CA TRP A 300 -4.20 -1.04 13.26
C TRP A 300 -5.71 -0.79 13.37
N LYS A 301 -6.41 -1.41 14.32
CA LYS A 301 -7.84 -1.13 14.55
C LYS A 301 -8.05 0.28 15.12
N GLN A 302 -7.06 0.83 15.83
CA GLN A 302 -7.12 2.22 16.29
C GLN A 302 -7.13 3.18 15.09
N LEU A 303 -6.28 2.93 14.10
CA LEU A 303 -6.28 3.70 12.85
C LEU A 303 -7.57 3.48 12.05
N ALA A 304 -8.06 2.24 11.98
CA ALA A 304 -9.33 1.93 11.31
C ALA A 304 -10.52 2.65 11.96
N ALA A 305 -10.51 2.85 13.28
CA ALA A 305 -11.55 3.59 14.01
C ALA A 305 -11.55 5.10 13.71
N LEU A 306 -10.45 5.64 13.17
CA LEU A 306 -10.38 7.04 12.72
C LEU A 306 -10.93 7.25 11.30
N VAL A 307 -11.21 6.17 10.56
CA VAL A 307 -11.71 6.23 9.18
C VAL A 307 -13.23 6.44 9.17
N GLU A 308 -13.69 7.55 8.57
CA GLU A 308 -15.10 7.99 8.49
C GLU A 308 -15.86 7.52 7.24
#